data_AF-A0A9W7B279-F1
#
_entry.id   AF-A0A9W7B279-F1
#
_cell.length_a   1.000
_cell.length_b   1.000
_cell.length_c   1.000
_cell.angle_alpha   90.00
_cell.angle_beta   90.00
_cell.angle_gamma   90.00
#
_symmetry.space_group_name_H-M   'P 1'
#
loop_
_entity.id
_entity.type
_entity.pdbx_description
1 polymer ?
#
loop_
_entity_poly.entity_id
_entity_poly.type
_entity_poly.pdbx_seq_one_letter_code
_entity_poly.pdbx_strand_id
1 'polypeptide(L)' 'MNTAIVYMSLKDYGKAGELYERVLDGYEAQLGKDHEETKRCSRNFKTFLNASGDSERLAQLITSYSGLAVKK' A
#
# COMPACT_ATOMS: atom_id res chain seq x y z
N MET A 1 11.55 9.59 -3.50
CA MET A 1 11.39 10.50 -2.33
C MET A 1 9.95 10.44 -1.84
N ASN A 2 9.81 10.26 -0.53
CA ASN A 2 8.64 10.31 0.38
C ASN A 2 7.31 10.94 -0.09
N THR A 3 6.65 10.42 -1.12
CA THR A 3 5.23 10.72 -1.40
C THR A 3 4.35 10.41 -0.19
N ALA A 4 4.65 9.33 0.54
CA ALA A 4 3.89 8.90 1.71
C ALA A 4 3.77 9.93 2.85
N ILE A 5 4.83 10.71 3.09
CA ILE A 5 4.82 11.74 4.16
C ILE A 5 3.98 12.95 3.74
N VAL A 6 3.98 13.29 2.45
CA VAL A 6 3.15 14.38 1.91
C VAL A 6 1.66 14.04 2.03
N TYR A 7 1.27 12.77 1.81
CA TYR A 7 -0.13 12.34 1.94
C TYR A 7 -0.63 12.34 3.39
N MET A 8 0.21 12.04 4.38
CA MET A 8 -0.15 12.19 5.80
C MET A 8 -0.50 13.64 6.19
N SER A 9 0.09 14.63 5.53
CA SER A 9 -0.24 16.05 5.78
C SER A 9 -1.58 16.48 5.20
N LEU A 10 -2.10 15.77 4.19
CA LEU A 10 -3.29 16.23 3.46
C LEU A 10 -4.62 15.93 4.18
N LYS A 11 -4.67 15.14 5.26
CA LYS A 11 -5.90 14.72 6.00
C LYS A 11 -7.04 14.15 5.13
N ASP A 12 -6.86 14.08 3.83
CA ASP A 12 -7.80 13.56 2.85
C ASP A 12 -7.59 12.04 2.73
N TYR A 13 -7.93 11.34 3.82
CA TYR A 13 -7.64 9.92 3.96
C TYR A 13 -8.31 9.06 2.85
N GLY A 14 -9.46 9.50 2.34
CA GLY A 14 -10.15 8.81 1.24
C GLY A 14 -9.34 8.81 -0.07
N LYS A 15 -8.88 9.98 -0.52
CA LYS A 15 -8.12 10.11 -1.78
C LYS A 15 -6.75 9.47 -1.70
N ALA A 16 -6.10 9.54 -0.54
CA ALA A 16 -4.79 8.92 -0.34
C ALA A 16 -4.89 7.38 -0.48
N GLY A 17 -5.96 6.76 0.03
CA GLY A 17 -6.20 5.32 -0.13
C GLY A 17 -6.29 4.89 -1.59
N GLU A 18 -7.13 5.55 -2.39
CA GLU A 18 -7.30 5.24 -3.82
C GLU A 18 -6.00 5.45 -4.63
N LEU A 19 -5.24 6.51 -4.29
CA LEU A 19 -3.94 6.76 -4.91
C LEU A 19 -2.93 5.65 -4.61
N TYR A 20 -2.87 5.19 -3.36
CA TYR A 20 -2.00 4.08 -3.00
C TYR A 20 -2.37 2.81 -3.75
N GLU A 21 -3.65 2.45 -3.84
CA GLU A 21 -4.11 1.27 -4.60
C GLU A 21 -3.70 1.37 -6.07
N ARG A 22 -3.92 2.53 -6.70
CA ARG A 22 -3.60 2.73 -8.12
C ARG A 22 -2.10 2.69 -8.39
N VAL A 23 -1.28 3.24 -7.49
CA VAL A 23 0.18 3.20 -7.60
C VAL A 23 0.68 1.77 -7.37
N LEU A 24 0.09 1.04 -6.43
CA LEU A 24 0.43 -0.36 -6.16
C LEU A 24 0.14 -1.25 -7.38
N ASP A 25 -1.04 -1.11 -7.97
CA ASP A 25 -1.44 -1.84 -9.18
C ASP A 25 -0.51 -1.53 -10.36
N GLY A 26 -0.18 -0.25 -10.57
CA GLY A 26 0.80 0.16 -11.58
C GLY A 26 2.18 -0.45 -11.36
N TYR A 27 2.67 -0.48 -10.12
CA TYR A 27 3.95 -1.10 -9.79
C TYR A 27 3.92 -2.63 -9.92
N GLU A 28 2.83 -3.29 -9.51
CA GLU A 28 2.66 -4.73 -9.71
C GLU A 28 2.62 -5.09 -11.20
N ALA A 29 1.96 -4.28 -12.03
CA ALA A 29 1.89 -4.49 -13.47
C ALA A 29 3.21 -4.20 -14.21
N GLN A 30 3.94 -3.14 -13.82
CA GLN A 30 5.17 -2.74 -14.50
C GLN A 30 6.42 -3.48 -13.99
N LEU A 31 6.51 -3.69 -12.68
CA LEU A 31 7.74 -4.16 -12.01
C LEU A 31 7.55 -5.55 -11.38
N GLY A 32 6.31 -5.97 -11.16
CA GLY A 32 5.99 -7.21 -10.47
C GLY A 32 5.89 -7.05 -8.96
N LYS A 33 5.27 -8.05 -8.32
CA LYS A 33 5.03 -8.08 -6.87
C LYS A 33 6.31 -8.16 -6.02
N ASP A 34 7.38 -8.69 -6.59
CA ASP A 34 8.63 -8.92 -5.86
C ASP A 34 9.59 -7.73 -5.88
N HIS A 35 9.34 -6.75 -6.74
CA HIS A 35 10.20 -5.58 -6.89
C HIS A 35 10.23 -4.72 -5.62
N GLU A 36 11.41 -4.17 -5.29
CA GLU A 36 11.62 -3.39 -4.07
C GLU A 36 10.69 -2.17 -3.98
N GLU A 37 10.46 -1.48 -5.10
CA GLU A 37 9.53 -0.33 -5.16
C GLU A 37 8.08 -0.72 -4.85
N THR A 38 7.62 -1.88 -5.34
CA THR A 38 6.29 -2.43 -5.04
C THR A 38 6.17 -2.77 -3.55
N LYS A 39 7.17 -3.46 -2.99
CA LYS A 39 7.23 -3.79 -1.55
C LYS A 39 7.26 -2.54 -0.67
N ARG A 40 8.00 -1.50 -1.10
CA ARG A 40 8.09 -0.22 -0.40
C ARG A 40 6.76 0.55 -0.44
N CYS A 41 6.09 0.54 -1.58
CA CYS A 41 4.77 1.16 -1.73
C CYS A 41 3.71 0.44 -0.87
N SER A 42 3.70 -0.89 -0.87
CA SER A 42 2.83 -1.70 0.00
C SER A 42 3.06 -1.41 1.49
N ARG A 43 4.33 -1.30 1.92
CA ARG A 43 4.66 -0.98 3.31
C ARG A 43 4.18 0.42 3.72
N ASN A 44 4.34 1.41 2.84
CA ASN A 44 3.84 2.77 3.07
C ASN A 44 2.31 2.81 3.14
N PHE A 45 1.63 2.08 2.26
CA PHE A 45 0.17 2.00 2.27
C PHE A 45 -0.35 1.36 3.56
N LYS A 46 0.34 0.31 4.04
CA LYS A 46 0.04 -0.34 5.33
C LYS A 46 0.12 0.64 6.50
N THR A 47 1.16 1.47 6.55
CA THR A 47 1.30 2.53 7.57
C THR A 47 0.21 3.59 7.45
N PHE A 48 -0.16 3.98 6.23
CA PHE A 48 -1.22 4.93 5.98
C PHE A 48 -2.59 4.42 6.46
N LEU A 49 -2.96 3.18 6.11
CA LEU A 49 -4.22 2.56 6.53
C LEU A 49 -4.33 2.42 8.05
N ASN A 50 -3.20 2.12 8.72
CA ASN A 50 -3.15 2.09 10.17
C ASN A 50 -3.36 3.48 10.80
N ALA A 51 -3.00 4.55 10.09
CA ALA A 51 -3.24 5.93 10.51
C ALA A 51 -4.63 6.46 10.12
N SER A 52 -5.22 5.97 9.03
CA SER A 52 -6.58 6.34 8.61
C SER A 52 -7.67 5.59 9.39
N GLY A 53 -7.32 4.43 9.99
CA GLY A 53 -8.27 3.57 10.69
C GLY A 53 -9.00 2.59 9.77
N ASP A 54 -8.67 2.56 8.47
CA ASP A 54 -9.24 1.67 7.46
C ASP A 54 -8.71 0.23 7.62
N SER A 55 -9.23 -0.46 8.63
CA SER A 55 -8.84 -1.83 8.97
C SER A 55 -9.24 -2.85 7.90
N GLU A 56 -10.30 -2.56 7.13
CA GLU A 56 -10.79 -3.45 6.05
C GLU A 56 -9.79 -3.52 4.89
N ARG A 57 -9.40 -2.36 4.33
CA ARG A 57 -8.39 -2.27 3.28
C ARG A 57 -7.04 -2.81 3.76
N LEU A 58 -6.69 -2.59 5.03
CA LEU A 58 -5.46 -3.12 5.62
C LEU A 58 -5.47 -4.65 5.60
N ALA A 59 -6.58 -5.28 5.98
CA ALA A 59 -6.72 -6.72 5.96
C ALA A 59 -6.64 -7.30 4.54
N GLN A 60 -7.22 -6.60 3.54
CA GLN A 60 -7.10 -7.00 2.12
C GLN A 60 -5.66 -6.92 1.63
N LEU A 61 -4.96 -5.81 1.91
CA LEU A 61 -3.55 -5.64 1.55
C LEU A 61 -2.68 -6.71 2.21
N ILE A 62 -2.90 -6.98 3.50
CA ILE A 62 -2.19 -8.04 4.22
C ILE A 62 -2.46 -9.38 3.57
N THR A 63 -3.71 -9.73 3.28
CA THR A 63 -4.08 -11.01 2.66
C THR A 63 -3.41 -11.19 1.29
N SER A 64 -3.46 -10.16 0.43
CA SER A 64 -2.86 -10.18 -0.90
C SER A 64 -1.33 -10.35 -0.87
N TYR A 65 -0.66 -9.74 0.11
CA TYR A 65 0.80 -9.81 0.24
C TYR A 65 1.28 -10.92 1.19
N SER A 66 0.45 -11.41 2.11
CA SER A 66 0.73 -12.55 3.00
C SER A 66 0.48 -13.89 2.32
N GLY A 67 -0.33 -13.93 1.27
CA GLY A 67 -0.46 -15.10 0.39
C GLY A 67 0.88 -15.52 -0.25
N LEU A 68 1.89 -14.64 -0.26
CA LEU A 68 3.27 -14.96 -0.65
C LEU A 68 4.13 -15.51 0.50
N ALA A 69 3.75 -15.27 1.76
CA ALA A 69 4.49 -15.73 2.94
C ALA A 69 4.12 -17.17 3.37
N VAL A 70 3.07 -17.77 2.77
CA VAL A 70 2.61 -19.13 3.07
C VAL A 70 2.74 -20.02 1.84
N LYS A 71 3.95 -20.13 1.30
CA LYS A 71 4.39 -21.33 0.59
C LYS A 71 5.73 -21.75 1.17
N LYS A 72 5.67 -22.46 2.30
CA LYS A 72 6.72 -23.42 2.68
C LYS A 72 6.44 -24.72 1.95
#